data_AF-A0A838QVS4-F1
#
_entry.id   AF-A0A838QVS4-F1
#
_cell.length_a   1.000
_cell.length_b   1.000
_cell.length_c   1.000
_cell.angle_alpha   90.00
_cell.angle_beta   90.00
_cell.angle_gamma   90.00
#
_symmetry.space_group_name_H-M   'P 1'
#
loop_
_entity.id
_entity.type
_entity.pdbx_description
1 polymer ?
#
loop_
_entity_poly.entity_id
_entity_poly.type
_entity_poly.pdbx_seq_one_letter_code
_entity_poly.pdbx_strand_id
1 'polypeptide(L)'
;MSNLRKRFHMEALETRQMMAGDVAAYVQNGNLYINEAYGQYGLDNGVRVHQLANGMVRVEGAEANDGTANKSLVNGAAFQDFMIPGGLFVNLGGGHDRLHLGFDGAGSAPIFASMSINMAAPEMVIAQRSASLLLGHDTVFNTPDDDQVFGWGFHSRGGVTIKTGRGDDWVFIGTSTIGDGWGADNLTINTGAGADTASIKGTTLLGNLRIQTFANSAENDGDFVWLDSALDANFNTRATYITGNTEVYMGEGDDGFWIGDSTDPYFLSLGFMTLGSVHVSTAGGADSVDISAAKFGDANHWSNLSIYTGAGNDDVTVDFDSSLIDVGQPSPELTGGLFIHTYGSLSDTDADTVDIPIGQIWNSVYLYLGGGDDTFNLAAGNWGKYLTIDAGAGNDAGYAAGFLWNNADIRMGEGNDSMTLGHLRAYQLKLDGGNGVDSLRRLSPSAVDQLFQTGWEYINGRPTWWDDIVWDLQPATLTMARR
;
A
#
# COMPACT_ATOMS: atom_id res chain seq x y z
N MET A 1 64.69 1.72 32.80
CA MET A 1 63.22 1.73 32.97
C MET A 1 62.70 3.09 32.52
N SER A 2 62.33 3.22 31.25
CA SER A 2 61.86 4.49 30.67
C SER A 2 60.35 4.62 30.83
N ASN A 3 59.93 5.58 31.65
CA ASN A 3 58.53 5.93 31.87
C ASN A 3 57.94 6.59 30.60
N LEU A 4 57.29 5.79 29.76
CA LEU A 4 56.39 6.26 28.70
C LEU A 4 55.11 6.80 29.36
N ARG A 5 55.11 8.10 29.68
CA ARG A 5 53.89 8.84 30.01
C ARG A 5 53.03 8.95 28.76
N LYS A 6 52.01 8.10 28.63
CA LYS A 6 50.89 8.32 27.70
C LYS A 6 50.21 9.63 28.09
N ARG A 7 50.40 10.68 27.30
CA ARG A 7 49.61 11.91 27.39
C ARG A 7 48.25 11.61 26.78
N PHE A 8 47.18 11.75 27.57
CA PHE A 8 45.82 11.82 27.04
C PHE A 8 45.74 13.08 26.16
N HIS A 9 45.64 12.89 24.85
CA HIS A 9 45.15 13.94 23.96
C HIS A 9 43.62 13.88 24.05
N MET A 10 43.01 14.93 24.58
CA MET A 10 41.60 15.18 24.31
C MET A 10 41.55 15.80 22.92
N GLU A 11 41.03 15.06 21.94
CA GLU A 11 40.56 15.67 20.69
C GLU A 11 39.57 16.77 21.05
N ALA A 12 39.77 17.95 20.45
CA ALA A 12 38.91 19.10 20.70
C ALA A 12 37.50 18.78 20.19
N LEU A 13 36.49 19.04 21.03
CA LEU A 13 35.06 18.92 20.70
C LEU A 13 34.61 19.82 19.52
N GLU A 14 35.51 20.64 18.95
CA GLU A 14 35.28 21.49 17.79
C GLU A 14 34.91 20.70 16.52
N THR A 15 35.31 19.43 16.41
CA THR A 15 34.97 18.61 15.23
C THR A 15 33.49 18.24 15.15
N ARG A 16 32.74 18.29 16.26
CA ARG A 16 31.32 17.88 16.24
C ARG A 16 30.41 18.89 15.55
N GLN A 17 30.76 20.18 15.55
CA GLN A 17 30.03 21.16 14.74
C GLN A 17 30.33 21.02 13.25
N MET A 18 31.34 20.25 12.84
CA MET A 18 31.61 19.97 11.43
C MET A 18 30.85 18.74 10.90
N MET A 19 29.95 18.13 11.69
CA MET A 19 29.18 16.96 11.25
C MET A 19 27.75 17.30 10.80
N ALA A 20 27.18 18.44 11.20
CA ALA A 20 25.91 18.88 10.63
C ALA A 20 26.15 19.57 9.28
N GLY A 21 25.46 19.11 8.23
CA GLY A 21 25.49 19.75 6.92
C GLY A 21 24.92 21.18 6.93
N ASP A 22 25.25 21.96 5.91
CA ASP A 22 24.70 23.28 5.59
C ASP A 22 23.97 23.14 4.26
N VAL A 23 22.81 23.79 4.14
CA VAL A 23 22.01 23.77 2.92
C VAL A 23 21.99 25.14 2.27
N ALA A 24 22.11 25.18 0.96
CA ALA A 24 21.93 26.36 0.15
C ALA A 24 20.45 26.55 -0.21
N ALA A 25 19.83 27.60 0.31
CA ALA A 25 18.43 27.95 0.01
C ALA A 25 18.32 29.29 -0.74
N TYR A 26 17.64 29.32 -1.89
CA TYR A 26 17.49 30.54 -2.67
C TYR A 26 16.21 30.55 -3.51
N VAL A 27 15.74 31.75 -3.88
CA VAL A 27 14.59 31.93 -4.78
C VAL A 27 15.05 32.35 -6.17
N GLN A 28 14.63 31.61 -7.19
CA GLN A 28 14.88 31.94 -8.58
C GLN A 28 13.59 31.80 -9.39
N ASN A 29 13.23 32.85 -10.14
CA ASN A 29 11.99 32.92 -10.92
C ASN A 29 10.71 32.60 -10.10
N GLY A 30 10.71 32.97 -8.82
CA GLY A 30 9.60 32.73 -7.90
C GLY A 30 9.55 31.33 -7.27
N ASN A 31 10.44 30.42 -7.65
CA ASN A 31 10.56 29.09 -7.08
C ASN A 31 11.64 29.07 -5.98
N LEU A 32 11.39 28.37 -4.88
CA LEU A 32 12.39 28.10 -3.85
C LEU A 32 13.16 26.83 -4.20
N TYR A 33 14.49 26.94 -4.17
CA TYR A 33 15.42 25.83 -4.30
C TYR A 33 16.15 25.63 -2.97
N ILE A 34 16.23 24.39 -2.52
CA ILE A 34 17.03 23.94 -1.37
C ILE A 34 17.95 22.85 -1.90
N ASN A 35 19.25 23.07 -1.82
CA ASN A 35 20.26 22.08 -2.20
C ASN A 35 21.29 21.94 -1.08
N GLU A 36 22.11 20.91 -1.12
CA GLU A 36 23.32 20.87 -0.30
C GLU A 36 24.23 22.08 -0.57
N ALA A 37 24.86 22.62 0.47
CA ALA A 37 25.81 23.71 0.30
C ALA A 37 27.06 23.24 -0.48
N TYR A 38 27.74 24.19 -1.12
CA TYR A 38 28.94 23.89 -1.89
C TYR A 38 30.02 23.21 -1.04
N GLY A 39 30.45 22.03 -1.46
CA GLY A 39 31.46 21.23 -0.77
C GLY A 39 30.91 20.37 0.38
N GLN A 40 29.59 20.30 0.53
CA GLN A 40 28.91 19.51 1.55
C GLN A 40 28.05 18.39 0.95
N TYR A 41 28.39 17.94 -0.26
CA TYR A 41 27.65 16.90 -0.96
C TYR A 41 27.77 15.54 -0.28
N GLY A 42 26.66 14.84 -0.10
CA GLY A 42 26.57 13.53 0.53
C GLY A 42 26.67 13.56 2.05
N LEU A 43 26.37 14.70 2.69
CA LEU A 43 26.36 14.82 4.16
C LEU A 43 24.93 14.78 4.68
N ASP A 44 24.75 14.32 5.91
CA ASP A 44 23.43 14.28 6.53
C ASP A 44 22.87 15.71 6.75
N ASN A 45 21.74 16.03 6.14
CA ASN A 45 21.06 17.32 6.25
C ASN A 45 19.65 17.20 6.83
N GLY A 46 19.29 18.13 7.73
CA GLY A 46 17.92 18.30 8.19
C GLY A 46 17.37 19.67 7.83
N VAL A 47 16.19 19.74 7.21
CA VAL A 47 15.55 21.01 6.85
C VAL A 47 14.06 21.00 7.22
N ARG A 48 13.58 22.11 7.77
CA ARG A 48 12.16 22.39 8.01
C ARG A 48 11.70 23.56 7.16
N VAL A 49 10.59 23.39 6.44
CA VAL A 49 9.97 24.41 5.60
C VAL A 49 8.53 24.66 6.05
N HIS A 50 8.23 25.88 6.51
CA HIS A 50 6.89 26.24 6.98
C HIS A 50 6.56 27.71 6.66
N GLN A 51 5.27 28.07 6.66
CA GLN A 51 4.86 29.45 6.40
C GLN A 51 4.60 30.22 7.71
N LEU A 52 5.14 31.42 7.76
CA LEU A 52 4.96 32.37 8.85
C LEU A 52 3.63 33.14 8.68
N ALA A 53 3.12 33.72 9.77
CA ALA A 53 1.87 34.48 9.76
C ALA A 53 1.86 35.69 8.80
N ASN A 54 3.02 36.21 8.40
CA ASN A 54 3.16 37.28 7.41
C ASN A 54 3.16 36.77 5.96
N GLY A 55 2.92 35.47 5.73
CA GLY A 55 2.89 34.82 4.42
C GLY A 55 4.26 34.44 3.86
N MET A 56 5.36 34.82 4.50
CA MET A 56 6.70 34.39 4.11
C MET A 56 6.91 32.92 4.48
N VAL A 57 7.70 32.21 3.69
CA VAL A 57 8.10 30.83 3.96
C VAL A 57 9.47 30.83 4.60
N ARG A 58 9.58 30.21 5.77
CA ARG A 58 10.83 29.99 6.49
C ARG A 58 11.42 28.64 6.09
N VAL A 59 12.70 28.65 5.75
CA VAL A 59 13.55 27.46 5.70
C VAL A 59 14.44 27.50 6.92
N GLU A 60 14.32 26.52 7.79
CA GLU A 60 15.03 26.40 9.06
C GLU A 60 15.83 25.11 9.09
N GLY A 61 17.05 25.18 9.65
CA GLY A 61 17.86 24.00 9.91
C GLY A 61 17.21 23.07 10.93
N ALA A 62 17.11 21.79 10.60
CA ALA A 62 16.57 20.74 11.44
C ALA A 62 17.64 19.65 11.66
N GLU A 63 17.30 18.69 12.52
CA GLU A 63 18.15 17.52 12.77
C GLU A 63 18.02 16.54 11.60
N ALA A 64 19.16 16.06 11.09
CA ALA A 64 19.20 14.99 10.09
C ALA A 64 18.74 13.64 10.70
N ASN A 65 18.66 12.58 9.89
CA ASN A 65 18.32 11.24 10.36
C ASN A 65 19.54 10.41 10.83
N ASP A 66 20.55 11.07 11.42
CA ASP A 66 21.83 10.47 11.83
C ASP A 66 21.93 10.14 13.34
N GLY A 67 20.89 10.51 14.11
CA GLY A 67 20.85 10.35 15.57
C GLY A 67 21.79 11.29 16.35
N THR A 68 22.47 12.25 15.72
CA THR A 68 23.43 13.14 16.40
C THR A 68 22.79 14.36 17.05
N ALA A 69 21.53 14.66 16.71
CA ALA A 69 20.77 15.85 17.12
C ALA A 69 21.43 17.19 16.73
N ASN A 70 22.43 17.18 15.84
CA ASN A 70 22.97 18.40 15.28
C ASN A 70 22.00 18.94 14.22
N LYS A 71 21.78 20.26 14.24
CA LYS A 71 20.93 20.90 13.25
C LYS A 71 21.76 21.41 12.09
N SER A 72 21.29 21.18 10.87
CA SER A 72 21.88 21.80 9.70
C SER A 72 21.79 23.32 9.75
N LEU A 73 22.61 23.99 8.96
CA LEU A 73 22.48 25.42 8.71
C LEU A 73 21.79 25.66 7.37
N VAL A 74 21.26 26.87 7.19
CA VAL A 74 20.64 27.37 5.96
C VAL A 74 21.41 28.61 5.55
N ASN A 75 22.22 28.50 4.50
CA ASN A 75 23.15 29.54 4.05
C ASN A 75 24.06 30.04 5.17
N GLY A 76 24.54 29.13 6.03
CA GLY A 76 25.38 29.46 7.18
C GLY A 76 24.66 30.14 8.36
N ALA A 77 23.32 30.23 8.32
CA ALA A 77 22.48 30.72 9.42
C ALA A 77 21.53 29.63 9.93
N ALA A 78 20.88 29.83 11.08
CA ALA A 78 19.93 28.83 11.59
C ALA A 78 18.64 28.73 10.74
N PHE A 79 18.26 29.82 10.09
CA PHE A 79 17.10 29.88 9.20
C PHE A 79 17.23 31.05 8.23
N GLN A 80 16.44 31.02 7.17
CA GLN A 80 16.21 32.15 6.28
C GLN A 80 14.76 32.18 5.81
N ASP A 81 14.22 33.38 5.64
CA ASP A 81 12.84 33.58 5.21
C ASP A 81 12.78 34.06 3.75
N PHE A 82 11.79 33.57 3.02
CA PHE A 82 11.63 33.79 1.59
C PHE A 82 10.19 34.17 1.23
N MET A 83 10.03 34.94 0.15
CA MET A 83 8.74 35.17 -0.50
C MET A 83 8.64 34.27 -1.72
N ILE A 84 7.70 33.32 -1.72
CA ILE A 84 7.63 32.24 -2.70
C ILE A 84 6.26 32.25 -3.39
N PRO A 85 6.15 32.81 -4.60
CA PRO A 85 4.92 32.71 -5.39
C PRO A 85 4.81 31.40 -6.20
N GLY A 86 5.92 30.67 -6.38
CA GLY A 86 6.05 29.51 -7.26
C GLY A 86 6.11 28.17 -6.53
N GLY A 87 6.96 27.26 -7.01
CA GLY A 87 7.13 25.90 -6.49
C GLY A 87 8.26 25.73 -5.49
N LEU A 88 8.38 24.51 -4.95
CA LEU A 88 9.45 24.06 -4.06
C LEU A 88 10.27 22.97 -4.75
N PHE A 89 11.59 23.12 -4.76
CA PHE A 89 12.54 22.17 -5.33
C PHE A 89 13.60 21.85 -4.28
N VAL A 90 13.64 20.61 -3.82
CA VAL A 90 14.60 20.12 -2.81
C VAL A 90 15.50 19.09 -3.47
N ASN A 91 16.81 19.23 -3.28
CA ASN A 91 17.81 18.29 -3.75
C ASN A 91 18.92 18.14 -2.69
N LEU A 92 18.71 17.24 -1.72
CA LEU A 92 19.64 17.05 -0.59
C LEU A 92 20.68 15.95 -0.83
N GLY A 93 20.61 15.25 -1.97
CA GLY A 93 21.78 14.53 -2.45
C GLY A 93 21.86 13.14 -1.84
N GLY A 94 22.79 12.84 -0.96
CA GLY A 94 22.81 11.54 -0.27
C GLY A 94 23.25 11.74 1.17
N GLY A 95 23.30 10.67 1.94
CA GLY A 95 23.41 10.77 3.41
C GLY A 95 22.02 10.72 4.04
N HIS A 96 21.94 10.63 5.37
CA HIS A 96 20.68 10.40 6.09
C HIS A 96 19.88 11.70 6.22
N ASP A 97 19.26 12.16 5.14
CA ASP A 97 18.61 13.45 5.07
C ASP A 97 17.21 13.44 5.68
N ARG A 98 16.75 14.61 6.15
CA ARG A 98 15.41 14.78 6.71
C ARG A 98 14.78 16.08 6.24
N LEU A 99 13.59 15.99 5.65
CA LEU A 99 12.79 17.12 5.22
C LEU A 99 11.45 17.16 5.96
N HIS A 100 11.19 18.25 6.68
CA HIS A 100 9.89 18.55 7.29
C HIS A 100 9.18 19.65 6.49
N LEU A 101 8.00 19.35 5.94
CA LEU A 101 7.15 20.30 5.23
C LEU A 101 5.89 20.57 6.04
N GLY A 102 5.72 21.81 6.47
CA GLY A 102 4.64 22.20 7.36
C GLY A 102 4.94 21.96 8.84
N PHE A 103 3.88 21.74 9.61
CA PHE A 103 3.81 21.53 11.07
C PHE A 103 4.13 22.68 12.06
N ASP A 104 3.58 22.42 13.25
CA ASP A 104 3.78 22.90 14.62
C ASP A 104 2.94 24.12 15.09
N GLY A 105 1.61 24.00 15.01
CA GLY A 105 0.73 24.52 16.08
C GLY A 105 0.31 25.99 16.05
N ALA A 106 0.63 26.77 15.02
CA ALA A 106 0.02 28.12 14.83
C ALA A 106 0.20 28.74 13.42
N GLY A 107 1.10 28.21 12.59
CA GLY A 107 1.40 28.75 11.26
C GLY A 107 0.34 28.38 10.20
N SER A 108 0.20 29.21 9.17
CA SER A 108 -0.55 28.83 7.97
C SER A 108 0.20 27.72 7.21
N ALA A 109 -0.54 26.85 6.55
CA ALA A 109 0.01 25.85 5.65
C ALA A 109 0.82 26.52 4.53
N PRO A 110 2.08 26.09 4.25
CA PRO A 110 2.78 26.60 3.08
C PRO A 110 2.03 26.17 1.80
N ILE A 111 1.95 27.11 0.85
CA ILE A 111 1.30 26.92 -0.44
C ILE A 111 2.35 26.99 -1.54
N PHE A 112 2.43 25.96 -2.36
CA PHE A 112 3.33 25.90 -3.51
C PHE A 112 2.57 25.68 -4.82
N ALA A 113 3.16 26.11 -5.94
CA ALA A 113 2.62 25.83 -7.27
C ALA A 113 2.80 24.36 -7.67
N SER A 114 3.96 23.78 -7.38
CA SER A 114 4.30 22.36 -7.55
C SER A 114 5.48 22.04 -6.64
N MET A 115 5.75 20.75 -6.42
CA MET A 115 6.88 20.33 -5.59
C MET A 115 7.67 19.20 -6.25
N SER A 116 8.99 19.28 -6.16
CA SER A 116 9.93 18.22 -6.55
C SER A 116 10.94 18.05 -5.44
N ILE A 117 10.93 16.90 -4.78
CA ILE A 117 11.80 16.55 -3.66
C ILE A 117 12.63 15.37 -4.11
N ASN A 118 13.95 15.55 -4.12
CA ASN A 118 14.91 14.51 -4.44
C ASN A 118 15.93 14.44 -3.30
N MET A 119 15.79 13.44 -2.46
CA MET A 119 16.74 13.09 -1.40
C MET A 119 17.70 11.99 -1.88
N ALA A 120 17.41 11.37 -3.03
CA ALA A 120 18.21 10.30 -3.61
C ALA A 120 19.61 10.69 -4.05
N ALA A 121 20.57 9.87 -3.61
CA ALA A 121 21.98 9.95 -3.99
C ALA A 121 22.11 9.96 -5.53
N PRO A 122 22.83 10.93 -6.13
CA PRO A 122 22.98 10.99 -7.57
C PRO A 122 23.66 9.71 -8.09
N GLU A 123 23.13 9.15 -9.18
CA GLU A 123 23.73 7.98 -9.81
C GLU A 123 25.21 8.22 -10.11
N MET A 124 26.07 7.32 -9.63
CA MET A 124 27.50 7.43 -9.89
C MET A 124 27.82 7.30 -11.37
N VAL A 125 28.34 8.38 -11.96
CA VAL A 125 28.85 8.35 -13.33
C VAL A 125 30.08 7.43 -13.38
N ILE A 126 30.05 6.41 -14.26
CA ILE A 126 31.04 5.32 -14.43
C ILE A 126 32.51 5.81 -14.45
N ALA A 127 32.76 7.04 -14.90
CA ALA A 127 34.09 7.65 -14.89
C ALA A 127 34.69 7.81 -13.47
N GLN A 128 33.87 8.03 -12.43
CA GLN A 128 34.33 8.17 -11.05
C GLN A 128 34.64 6.82 -10.38
N ARG A 129 33.90 5.75 -10.71
CA ARG A 129 34.23 4.38 -10.26
C ARG A 129 35.64 3.95 -10.68
N SER A 130 36.06 4.38 -11.87
CA SER A 130 37.37 4.05 -12.44
C SER A 130 38.53 4.77 -11.72
N ALA A 131 38.28 5.98 -11.21
CA ALA A 131 39.27 6.81 -10.53
C ALA A 131 39.43 6.43 -9.05
N SER A 132 38.35 6.04 -8.36
CA SER A 132 38.41 5.58 -6.96
C SER A 132 39.22 4.28 -6.81
N LEU A 133 39.05 3.33 -7.74
CA LEU A 133 39.83 2.08 -7.77
C LEU A 133 41.35 2.28 -7.88
N LEU A 134 41.82 3.42 -8.42
CA LEU A 134 43.25 3.69 -8.58
C LEU A 134 43.90 4.35 -7.36
N LEU A 135 43.12 4.91 -6.43
CA LEU A 135 43.65 5.70 -5.30
C LEU A 135 43.44 5.04 -3.93
N GLY A 136 42.84 3.85 -3.88
CA GLY A 136 42.69 3.09 -2.62
C GLY A 136 41.86 3.81 -1.56
N HIS A 137 40.99 4.73 -1.97
CA HIS A 137 40.06 5.42 -1.08
C HIS A 137 38.67 4.82 -1.26
N ASP A 138 38.35 3.90 -0.35
CA ASP A 138 37.18 3.02 -0.34
C ASP A 138 35.91 3.71 0.23
N THR A 139 35.81 5.03 0.14
CA THR A 139 34.70 5.80 0.72
C THR A 139 33.80 6.37 -0.36
N VAL A 140 33.49 5.56 -1.37
CA VAL A 140 32.66 6.02 -2.48
C VAL A 140 31.20 6.13 -1.99
N PHE A 141 30.77 7.38 -1.82
CA PHE A 141 29.48 7.94 -1.38
C PHE A 141 28.23 7.38 -2.06
N ASN A 142 27.94 6.11 -1.83
CA ASN A 142 26.64 5.50 -2.13
C ASN A 142 26.43 4.35 -1.14
N THR A 143 26.69 4.63 0.13
CA THR A 143 26.18 3.79 1.22
C THR A 143 24.67 3.97 1.27
N PRO A 144 23.91 2.93 1.65
CA PRO A 144 22.50 3.10 1.99
C PRO A 144 22.35 4.32 2.92
N ASP A 145 21.42 5.20 2.59
CA ASP A 145 20.92 6.29 3.44
C ASP A 145 19.52 5.95 3.96
N ASP A 146 19.11 6.64 5.03
CA ASP A 146 17.80 6.41 5.66
C ASP A 146 17.07 7.76 5.58
N ASP A 147 16.59 8.13 4.41
CA ASP A 147 16.01 9.45 4.20
C ASP A 147 14.60 9.55 4.76
N GLN A 148 14.24 10.74 5.21
CA GLN A 148 12.92 10.99 5.78
C GLN A 148 12.25 12.23 5.21
N VAL A 149 11.05 12.08 4.65
CA VAL A 149 10.23 13.18 4.15
C VAL A 149 8.90 13.22 4.89
N PHE A 150 8.76 14.17 5.81
CA PHE A 150 7.54 14.39 6.58
C PHE A 150 6.80 15.63 6.08
N GLY A 151 5.66 15.45 5.41
CA GLY A 151 4.78 16.54 5.01
C GLY A 151 3.48 16.55 5.80
N TRP A 152 3.13 17.66 6.43
CA TRP A 152 1.86 17.80 7.13
C TRP A 152 1.14 19.11 6.84
N GLY A 153 -0.08 19.00 6.33
CA GLY A 153 -1.01 20.10 6.15
C GLY A 153 -0.59 21.10 5.09
N PHE A 154 0.39 20.81 4.23
CA PHE A 154 0.79 21.71 3.15
C PHE A 154 -0.25 21.73 2.00
N HIS A 155 -0.19 22.75 1.16
CA HIS A 155 -0.96 22.80 -0.07
C HIS A 155 -0.06 22.91 -1.30
N SER A 156 -0.24 22.00 -2.27
CA SER A 156 0.33 22.13 -3.61
C SER A 156 -0.80 22.34 -4.60
N ARG A 157 -0.75 23.37 -5.44
CA ARG A 157 -1.75 23.57 -6.51
C ARG A 157 -1.54 22.61 -7.68
N GLY A 158 -0.33 22.11 -7.85
CA GLY A 158 0.05 21.15 -8.89
C GLY A 158 0.58 19.85 -8.30
N GLY A 159 1.20 19.04 -9.16
CA GLY A 159 1.80 17.77 -8.77
C GLY A 159 2.95 17.87 -7.76
N VAL A 160 3.17 16.76 -7.06
CA VAL A 160 4.23 16.54 -6.07
C VAL A 160 5.00 15.27 -6.47
N THR A 161 6.32 15.38 -6.54
CA THR A 161 7.19 14.21 -6.74
C THR A 161 8.19 14.12 -5.61
N ILE A 162 8.33 12.94 -5.03
CA ILE A 162 9.27 12.61 -3.95
C ILE A 162 10.12 11.42 -4.40
N LYS A 163 11.43 11.52 -4.21
CA LYS A 163 12.41 10.45 -4.42
C LYS A 163 13.39 10.39 -3.26
N THR A 164 13.63 9.24 -2.66
CA THR A 164 14.54 9.10 -1.51
C THR A 164 15.79 8.26 -1.79
N GLY A 165 15.74 7.29 -2.70
CA GLY A 165 16.95 6.70 -3.27
C GLY A 165 17.24 5.28 -2.81
N ARG A 166 18.19 5.08 -1.88
CA ARG A 166 18.68 3.75 -1.51
C ARG A 166 18.88 3.66 0.00
N GLY A 167 18.29 2.66 0.62
CA GLY A 167 18.36 2.38 2.04
C GLY A 167 16.97 2.54 2.64
N ASP A 168 16.84 2.52 3.96
CA ASP A 168 15.53 2.33 4.59
C ASP A 168 14.83 3.69 4.76
N ASP A 169 14.08 4.10 3.74
CA ASP A 169 13.52 5.44 3.63
C ASP A 169 12.09 5.54 4.21
N TRP A 170 11.70 6.74 4.66
CA TRP A 170 10.35 7.00 5.12
C TRP A 170 9.74 8.28 4.54
N VAL A 171 8.68 8.11 3.75
CA VAL A 171 7.83 9.21 3.28
C VAL A 171 6.49 9.21 4.02
N PHE A 172 6.16 10.34 4.64
CA PHE A 172 4.89 10.54 5.33
C PHE A 172 4.19 11.81 4.82
N ILE A 173 2.92 11.73 4.41
CA ILE A 173 2.09 12.87 4.00
C ILE A 173 0.75 12.87 4.75
N GLY A 174 0.59 13.80 5.68
CA GLY A 174 -0.58 13.92 6.55
C GLY A 174 -1.41 15.18 6.29
N THR A 175 -2.73 15.07 6.18
CA THR A 175 -3.69 16.20 6.19
C THR A 175 -3.49 17.28 5.12
N SER A 176 -2.73 16.98 4.06
CA SER A 176 -2.37 17.92 3.00
C SER A 176 -3.43 18.02 1.90
N THR A 177 -3.32 19.04 1.05
CA THR A 177 -4.14 19.17 -0.18
C THR A 177 -3.23 19.30 -1.38
N ILE A 178 -3.30 18.34 -2.31
CA ILE A 178 -2.51 18.30 -3.54
C ILE A 178 -3.44 18.42 -4.74
N GLY A 179 -3.17 19.39 -5.58
CA GLY A 179 -3.93 19.75 -6.76
C GLY A 179 -4.90 20.90 -6.56
N ASP A 180 -5.27 21.52 -7.67
CA ASP A 180 -6.26 22.60 -7.75
C ASP A 180 -7.52 22.18 -8.54
N GLY A 181 -7.52 20.95 -9.05
CA GLY A 181 -8.63 20.38 -9.83
C GLY A 181 -8.59 20.77 -11.31
N TRP A 182 -7.51 21.40 -11.78
CA TRP A 182 -7.29 21.76 -13.18
C TRP A 182 -6.04 21.08 -13.73
N GLY A 183 -6.25 20.23 -14.74
CA GLY A 183 -5.13 19.48 -15.33
C GLY A 183 -4.82 18.23 -14.53
N ALA A 184 -3.56 17.77 -14.58
CA ALA A 184 -3.13 16.53 -13.95
C ALA A 184 -2.28 16.84 -12.70
N ASP A 185 -2.88 16.70 -11.54
CA ASP A 185 -2.23 16.92 -10.24
C ASP A 185 -1.87 15.57 -9.61
N ASN A 186 -0.70 15.05 -9.96
CA ASN A 186 -0.28 13.74 -9.47
C ASN A 186 0.60 13.85 -8.23
N LEU A 187 0.45 12.90 -7.31
CA LEU A 187 1.45 12.60 -6.28
C LEU A 187 2.22 11.36 -6.72
N THR A 188 3.54 11.48 -6.83
CA THR A 188 4.44 10.37 -7.14
C THR A 188 5.48 10.23 -6.04
N ILE A 189 5.54 9.05 -5.43
CA ILE A 189 6.55 8.68 -4.43
C ILE A 189 7.35 7.51 -5.01
N ASN A 190 8.67 7.62 -4.95
CA ASN A 190 9.59 6.54 -5.32
C ASN A 190 10.65 6.47 -4.22
N THR A 191 10.57 5.48 -3.33
CA THR A 191 11.51 5.41 -2.21
C THR A 191 12.80 4.74 -2.63
N GLY A 192 12.72 3.64 -3.39
CA GLY A 192 13.85 3.19 -4.19
C GLY A 192 14.34 1.85 -3.65
N ALA A 193 15.62 1.67 -3.38
CA ALA A 193 16.06 0.38 -2.81
C ALA A 193 16.01 0.42 -1.29
N GLY A 194 15.86 -0.69 -0.57
CA GLY A 194 15.84 -0.72 0.89
C GLY A 194 14.46 -1.00 1.47
N ALA A 195 14.39 -1.27 2.79
CA ALA A 195 13.13 -1.57 3.47
C ALA A 195 12.37 -0.26 3.75
N ASP A 196 11.52 0.13 2.81
CA ASP A 196 10.95 1.46 2.74
C ASP A 196 9.56 1.56 3.39
N THR A 197 9.18 2.79 3.75
CA THR A 197 7.82 3.08 4.20
C THR A 197 7.24 4.31 3.50
N ALA A 198 6.03 4.19 2.95
CA ALA A 198 5.26 5.31 2.43
C ALA A 198 3.88 5.39 3.10
N SER A 199 3.59 6.50 3.80
CA SER A 199 2.33 6.70 4.51
C SER A 199 1.61 7.97 4.06
N ILE A 200 0.34 7.84 3.70
CA ILE A 200 -0.53 8.96 3.32
C ILE A 200 -1.77 8.92 4.20
N LYS A 201 -1.94 9.95 5.04
CA LYS A 201 -3.03 10.01 6.02
C LYS A 201 -3.87 11.28 5.89
N GLY A 202 -5.19 11.17 5.77
CA GLY A 202 -6.13 12.29 5.68
C GLY A 202 -5.84 13.35 4.61
N THR A 203 -5.13 12.96 3.55
CA THR A 203 -4.72 13.87 2.47
C THR A 203 -5.77 13.91 1.36
N THR A 204 -6.01 15.09 0.81
CA THR A 204 -6.86 15.27 -0.38
C THR A 204 -5.98 15.42 -1.62
N LEU A 205 -6.12 14.52 -2.59
CA LEU A 205 -5.40 14.51 -3.86
C LEU A 205 -6.38 14.61 -5.03
N LEU A 206 -6.29 15.70 -5.78
CA LEU A 206 -7.14 15.97 -6.94
C LEU A 206 -6.53 15.44 -8.25
N GLY A 207 -5.96 14.23 -8.22
CA GLY A 207 -5.41 13.53 -9.36
C GLY A 207 -4.97 12.12 -9.02
N ASN A 208 -3.92 11.61 -9.66
CA ASN A 208 -3.47 10.22 -9.48
C ASN A 208 -2.40 10.10 -8.40
N LEU A 209 -2.43 9.00 -7.66
CA LEU A 209 -1.38 8.58 -6.75
C LEU A 209 -0.58 7.45 -7.39
N ARG A 210 0.74 7.56 -7.35
CA ARG A 210 1.66 6.48 -7.66
C ARG A 210 2.71 6.35 -6.56
N ILE A 211 2.85 5.15 -6.00
CA ILE A 211 3.89 4.79 -5.04
C ILE A 211 4.68 3.63 -5.63
N GLN A 212 6.01 3.72 -5.56
CA GLN A 212 6.91 2.62 -5.88
C GLN A 212 7.94 2.54 -4.77
N THR A 213 8.05 1.41 -4.08
CA THR A 213 8.97 1.25 -2.96
C THR A 213 10.22 0.44 -3.27
N PHE A 214 10.33 -0.12 -4.48
CA PHE A 214 11.56 -0.78 -4.95
C PHE A 214 12.34 0.01 -6.03
N ALA A 215 13.64 -0.27 -6.14
CA ALA A 215 14.51 0.21 -7.21
C ALA A 215 14.48 -0.71 -8.43
N ASN A 216 14.34 -2.02 -8.19
CA ASN A 216 14.20 -3.04 -9.23
C ASN A 216 13.36 -4.22 -8.73
N SER A 217 12.67 -4.93 -9.63
CA SER A 217 11.72 -6.00 -9.26
C SER A 217 12.38 -7.31 -8.80
N ALA A 218 13.62 -7.28 -8.35
CA ALA A 218 14.35 -8.44 -7.82
C ALA A 218 15.02 -8.09 -6.47
N GLU A 219 14.59 -6.96 -5.91
CA GLU A 219 14.89 -6.50 -4.58
C GLU A 219 14.01 -7.26 -3.60
N ASN A 220 14.58 -7.70 -2.47
CA ASN A 220 13.96 -8.66 -1.55
C ASN A 220 14.19 -8.21 -0.10
N ASP A 221 13.61 -7.06 0.21
CA ASP A 221 13.41 -6.46 1.52
C ASP A 221 11.91 -6.30 1.79
N GLY A 222 11.52 -5.74 2.92
CA GLY A 222 10.10 -5.60 3.27
C GLY A 222 9.68 -4.15 3.23
N ASP A 223 8.80 -3.80 2.32
CA ASP A 223 8.25 -2.46 2.20
C ASP A 223 6.88 -2.32 2.83
N PHE A 224 6.53 -1.09 3.22
CA PHE A 224 5.26 -0.80 3.90
C PHE A 224 4.56 0.42 3.29
N VAL A 225 3.34 0.24 2.79
CA VAL A 225 2.51 1.33 2.28
C VAL A 225 1.20 1.44 3.07
N TRP A 226 0.94 2.64 3.57
CA TRP A 226 -0.21 2.94 4.43
C TRP A 226 -1.06 4.07 3.83
N LEU A 227 -2.35 3.79 3.55
CA LEU A 227 -3.32 4.80 3.11
C LEU A 227 -4.48 4.87 4.11
N ASP A 228 -4.56 5.94 4.87
CA ASP A 228 -5.46 5.97 6.03
C ASP A 228 -6.05 7.36 6.27
N SER A 229 -6.92 7.47 7.26
CA SER A 229 -7.44 8.72 7.77
C SER A 229 -6.46 9.40 8.71
N ALA A 230 -6.68 10.68 8.97
CA ALA A 230 -5.99 11.42 10.00
C ALA A 230 -6.98 12.29 10.78
N LEU A 231 -6.65 12.57 12.05
CA LEU A 231 -7.37 13.57 12.83
C LEU A 231 -6.92 14.98 12.42
N ASP A 232 -7.88 15.86 12.18
CA ASP A 232 -7.61 17.28 12.01
C ASP A 232 -7.39 18.00 13.36
N ALA A 233 -7.08 19.30 13.32
CA ALA A 233 -6.86 20.11 14.53
C ALA A 233 -8.09 20.21 15.46
N ASN A 234 -9.27 19.82 14.99
CA ASN A 234 -10.51 19.78 15.74
C ASN A 234 -10.93 18.33 16.12
N PHE A 235 -10.03 17.35 15.95
CA PHE A 235 -10.30 15.93 16.18
C PHE A 235 -11.41 15.35 15.30
N ASN A 236 -11.68 15.95 14.14
CA ASN A 236 -12.50 15.29 13.14
C ASN A 236 -11.62 14.35 12.33
N THR A 237 -12.11 13.14 12.10
CA THR A 237 -11.44 12.20 11.20
C THR A 237 -11.62 12.65 9.76
N ARG A 238 -10.51 12.67 9.01
CA ARG A 238 -10.46 12.98 7.59
C ARG A 238 -9.91 11.76 6.87
N ALA A 239 -10.71 11.13 6.03
CA ALA A 239 -10.24 10.08 5.12
C ALA A 239 -9.19 10.62 4.15
N THR A 240 -8.25 9.78 3.71
CA THR A 240 -7.48 10.07 2.50
C THR A 240 -8.42 9.99 1.29
N TYR A 241 -8.46 11.05 0.49
CA TYR A 241 -9.38 11.20 -0.64
C TYR A 241 -8.63 11.44 -1.94
N ILE A 242 -8.79 10.55 -2.92
CA ILE A 242 -8.08 10.59 -4.21
C ILE A 242 -9.08 10.60 -5.36
N THR A 243 -9.06 11.62 -6.23
CA THR A 243 -10.00 11.66 -7.36
C THR A 243 -9.60 10.79 -8.55
N GLY A 244 -8.30 10.50 -8.70
CA GLY A 244 -7.75 9.68 -9.77
C GLY A 244 -7.42 8.25 -9.36
N ASN A 245 -6.63 7.57 -10.19
CA ASN A 245 -6.17 6.21 -9.90
C ASN A 245 -5.13 6.20 -8.79
N THR A 246 -5.05 5.07 -8.09
CA THR A 246 -3.99 4.76 -7.12
C THR A 246 -3.24 3.54 -7.60
N GLU A 247 -1.93 3.68 -7.79
CA GLU A 247 -1.04 2.59 -8.19
C GLU A 247 0.07 2.44 -7.15
N VAL A 248 0.24 1.22 -6.62
CA VAL A 248 1.25 0.88 -5.63
C VAL A 248 2.02 -0.33 -6.13
N TYR A 249 3.34 -0.25 -6.14
CA TYR A 249 4.23 -1.32 -6.56
C TYR A 249 5.37 -1.48 -5.53
N MET A 250 5.54 -2.66 -4.94
CA MET A 250 6.37 -2.82 -3.73
C MET A 250 7.68 -3.59 -3.92
N GLY A 251 7.76 -4.71 -4.61
CA GLY A 251 9.09 -5.27 -4.91
C GLY A 251 9.06 -6.76 -5.14
N GLU A 252 10.13 -7.48 -4.83
CA GLU A 252 9.99 -8.79 -4.18
C GLU A 252 10.25 -8.56 -2.67
N GLY A 253 10.20 -9.61 -1.86
CA GLY A 253 10.34 -9.57 -0.41
C GLY A 253 8.99 -9.43 0.33
N ASP A 254 9.04 -9.51 1.66
CA ASP A 254 7.83 -9.63 2.49
C ASP A 254 7.19 -8.24 2.68
N ASP A 255 6.27 -7.88 1.79
CA ASP A 255 5.70 -6.55 1.69
C ASP A 255 4.38 -6.37 2.44
N GLY A 256 4.00 -5.12 2.66
CA GLY A 256 2.84 -4.75 3.43
C GLY A 256 2.02 -3.59 2.87
N PHE A 257 0.75 -3.82 2.53
CA PHE A 257 -0.17 -2.77 2.08
C PHE A 257 -1.42 -2.67 2.96
N TRP A 258 -1.58 -1.53 3.63
CA TRP A 258 -2.73 -1.27 4.51
C TRP A 258 -3.57 -0.09 4.05
N ILE A 259 -4.87 -0.30 3.96
CA ILE A 259 -5.89 0.74 3.84
C ILE A 259 -6.83 0.66 5.03
N GLY A 260 -6.97 1.78 5.76
CA GLY A 260 -7.98 1.90 6.82
C GLY A 260 -7.86 0.87 7.94
N ASP A 261 -6.62 0.58 8.34
CA ASP A 261 -6.25 -0.39 9.37
C ASP A 261 -7.14 -0.30 10.62
N SER A 262 -8.01 -1.29 10.77
CA SER A 262 -8.92 -1.41 11.91
C SER A 262 -8.21 -1.72 13.24
N THR A 263 -6.93 -2.09 13.21
CA THR A 263 -6.11 -2.32 14.40
C THR A 263 -5.49 -1.03 14.95
N ASP A 264 -5.43 0.05 14.15
CA ASP A 264 -5.00 1.36 14.64
C ASP A 264 -6.00 1.82 15.72
N PRO A 265 -5.59 2.03 16.98
CA PRO A 265 -6.50 2.45 18.06
C PRO A 265 -7.11 3.84 17.82
N TYR A 266 -6.59 4.59 16.84
CA TYR A 266 -7.14 5.87 16.39
C TYR A 266 -8.07 5.73 15.17
N PHE A 267 -8.32 4.49 14.72
CA PHE A 267 -9.25 4.17 13.67
C PHE A 267 -10.69 4.33 14.16
N LEU A 268 -11.38 5.37 13.69
CA LEU A 268 -12.74 5.69 14.10
C LEU A 268 -13.69 5.98 12.92
N SER A 269 -13.22 5.91 11.67
CA SER A 269 -14.05 6.30 10.52
C SER A 269 -13.52 5.73 9.21
N LEU A 270 -14.17 6.07 8.09
CA LEU A 270 -13.67 5.76 6.75
C LEU A 270 -12.19 6.18 6.59
N GLY A 271 -11.30 5.20 6.35
CA GLY A 271 -9.86 5.44 6.21
C GLY A 271 -9.51 6.07 4.88
N PHE A 272 -10.12 5.55 3.82
CA PHE A 272 -9.75 5.87 2.44
C PHE A 272 -10.96 5.95 1.51
N MET A 273 -10.90 6.89 0.57
CA MET A 273 -11.87 7.01 -0.51
C MET A 273 -11.18 7.38 -1.82
N THR A 274 -11.59 6.75 -2.91
CA THR A 274 -11.16 7.14 -4.26
C THR A 274 -12.31 7.16 -5.26
N LEU A 275 -12.19 7.99 -6.30
CA LEU A 275 -13.05 7.95 -7.49
C LEU A 275 -12.40 7.21 -8.68
N GLY A 276 -11.12 6.87 -8.59
CA GLY A 276 -10.39 6.08 -9.59
C GLY A 276 -10.26 4.62 -9.20
N SER A 277 -9.57 3.84 -10.03
CA SER A 277 -9.25 2.45 -9.70
C SER A 277 -7.99 2.35 -8.84
N VAL A 278 -7.92 1.31 -8.02
CA VAL A 278 -6.75 0.98 -7.19
C VAL A 278 -6.10 -0.29 -7.71
N HIS A 279 -4.78 -0.22 -7.87
CA HIS A 279 -3.94 -1.33 -8.28
C HIS A 279 -2.78 -1.45 -7.28
N VAL A 280 -2.61 -2.64 -6.73
CA VAL A 280 -1.55 -2.99 -5.78
C VAL A 280 -0.79 -4.19 -6.35
N SER A 281 0.54 -4.12 -6.32
CA SER A 281 1.43 -5.19 -6.73
C SER A 281 2.58 -5.29 -5.73
N THR A 282 2.60 -6.33 -4.89
CA THR A 282 3.72 -6.64 -3.97
C THR A 282 4.69 -7.68 -4.54
N ALA A 283 4.27 -8.33 -5.64
CA ALA A 283 5.06 -9.15 -6.56
C ALA A 283 5.68 -10.47 -6.06
N GLY A 284 6.36 -10.58 -4.93
CA GLY A 284 6.66 -11.93 -4.43
C GLY A 284 7.46 -11.91 -3.16
N GLY A 285 7.05 -12.71 -2.20
CA GLY A 285 7.44 -12.69 -0.79
C GLY A 285 6.24 -13.19 0.01
N ALA A 286 6.34 -13.24 1.33
CA ALA A 286 5.16 -13.49 2.15
C ALA A 286 4.44 -12.17 2.42
N ASP A 287 3.54 -11.77 1.52
CA ASP A 287 2.95 -10.43 1.52
C ASP A 287 1.73 -10.32 2.42
N SER A 288 1.50 -9.13 2.96
CA SER A 288 0.30 -8.80 3.72
C SER A 288 -0.45 -7.63 3.09
N VAL A 289 -1.71 -7.86 2.73
CA VAL A 289 -2.63 -6.84 2.22
C VAL A 289 -3.86 -6.78 3.10
N ASP A 290 -4.10 -5.65 3.77
CA ASP A 290 -5.33 -5.40 4.53
C ASP A 290 -6.02 -4.15 4.01
N ILE A 291 -7.24 -4.32 3.50
CA ILE A 291 -8.09 -3.23 3.05
C ILE A 291 -9.36 -3.26 3.87
N SER A 292 -9.44 -2.38 4.87
CA SER A 292 -10.59 -2.20 5.73
C SER A 292 -11.16 -0.80 5.61
N ALA A 293 -12.48 -0.68 5.80
CA ALA A 293 -13.18 0.59 5.93
C ALA A 293 -12.82 1.65 4.85
N ALA A 294 -12.81 1.17 3.60
CA ALA A 294 -12.48 1.95 2.41
C ALA A 294 -13.66 2.04 1.45
N LYS A 295 -13.69 3.12 0.65
CA LYS A 295 -14.69 3.33 -0.39
C LYS A 295 -14.06 3.55 -1.76
N PHE A 296 -14.43 2.70 -2.71
CA PHE A 296 -13.93 2.74 -4.08
C PHE A 296 -15.07 3.09 -5.02
N GLY A 297 -15.06 4.34 -5.50
CA GLY A 297 -16.05 4.90 -6.41
C GLY A 297 -17.27 5.51 -5.70
N ASP A 298 -18.24 5.93 -6.50
CA ASP A 298 -19.52 6.47 -6.03
C ASP A 298 -20.65 6.19 -7.04
N ALA A 299 -21.81 6.82 -6.85
CA ALA A 299 -22.96 6.66 -7.75
C ALA A 299 -22.68 7.04 -9.23
N ASN A 300 -21.64 7.82 -9.50
CA ASN A 300 -21.26 8.30 -10.83
C ASN A 300 -19.91 7.73 -11.31
N HIS A 301 -19.12 7.13 -10.43
CA HIS A 301 -17.77 6.65 -10.72
C HIS A 301 -17.61 5.18 -10.39
N TRP A 302 -17.16 4.41 -11.38
CA TRP A 302 -16.85 2.99 -11.23
C TRP A 302 -15.37 2.82 -10.95
N SER A 303 -15.04 2.20 -9.83
CA SER A 303 -13.67 1.98 -9.38
C SER A 303 -13.42 0.50 -9.21
N ASN A 304 -12.37 -0.02 -9.84
CA ASN A 304 -11.91 -1.39 -9.60
C ASN A 304 -10.86 -1.40 -8.49
N LEU A 305 -10.76 -2.52 -7.79
CA LEU A 305 -9.67 -2.86 -6.87
C LEU A 305 -8.98 -4.10 -7.42
N SER A 306 -7.69 -4.00 -7.73
CA SER A 306 -6.87 -5.11 -8.24
C SER A 306 -5.65 -5.30 -7.35
N ILE A 307 -5.49 -6.49 -6.79
CA ILE A 307 -4.43 -6.88 -5.86
C ILE A 307 -3.67 -8.05 -6.49
N TYR A 308 -2.35 -7.92 -6.56
CA TYR A 308 -1.44 -8.95 -7.09
C TYR A 308 -0.30 -9.12 -6.08
N THR A 309 -0.30 -10.23 -5.34
CA THR A 309 0.74 -10.47 -4.32
C THR A 309 1.90 -11.29 -4.88
N GLY A 310 1.62 -12.31 -5.69
CA GLY A 310 2.63 -12.94 -6.53
C GLY A 310 3.13 -14.23 -5.89
N ALA A 311 4.42 -14.54 -5.85
CA ALA A 311 4.85 -15.84 -5.29
C ALA A 311 5.17 -15.69 -3.80
N GLY A 312 4.71 -16.61 -2.94
CA GLY A 312 4.98 -16.66 -1.51
C GLY A 312 3.70 -16.76 -0.69
N ASN A 313 3.81 -17.00 0.63
CA ASN A 313 2.63 -17.23 1.47
C ASN A 313 1.94 -15.90 1.78
N ASP A 314 0.93 -15.57 0.98
CA ASP A 314 0.29 -14.26 1.01
C ASP A 314 -0.98 -14.24 1.88
N ASP A 315 -1.20 -13.13 2.60
CA ASP A 315 -2.41 -12.88 3.37
C ASP A 315 -3.12 -11.61 2.87
N VAL A 316 -4.28 -11.81 2.22
CA VAL A 316 -5.11 -10.74 1.67
C VAL A 316 -6.45 -10.67 2.39
N THR A 317 -6.64 -9.61 3.17
CA THR A 317 -7.91 -9.27 3.80
C THR A 317 -8.58 -8.07 3.13
N VAL A 318 -9.86 -8.21 2.77
CA VAL A 318 -10.70 -7.10 2.26
C VAL A 318 -12.01 -7.04 3.05
N ASP A 319 -12.20 -6.00 3.86
CA ASP A 319 -13.39 -5.86 4.71
C ASP A 319 -14.16 -4.55 4.46
N PHE A 320 -15.39 -4.70 3.98
CA PHE A 320 -16.35 -3.61 3.79
C PHE A 320 -17.39 -3.53 4.92
N ASP A 321 -17.09 -4.01 6.12
CA ASP A 321 -18.00 -3.90 7.25
C ASP A 321 -18.23 -2.43 7.65
N SER A 322 -19.47 -1.97 7.49
CA SER A 322 -19.91 -0.66 7.96
C SER A 322 -19.85 -0.48 9.49
N SER A 323 -19.74 -1.58 10.26
CA SER A 323 -19.57 -1.50 11.71
C SER A 323 -18.21 -0.94 12.12
N LEU A 324 -17.25 -0.89 11.19
CA LEU A 324 -15.92 -0.30 11.36
C LEU A 324 -15.93 1.23 11.30
N ILE A 325 -17.04 1.87 10.91
CA ILE A 325 -17.09 3.32 10.71
C ILE A 325 -18.20 4.01 11.52
N ASP A 326 -17.98 5.28 11.83
CA ASP A 326 -18.97 6.13 12.50
C ASP A 326 -20.28 6.32 11.71
N VAL A 327 -21.39 6.46 12.44
CA VAL A 327 -22.72 6.71 11.86
C VAL A 327 -22.73 8.02 11.07
N GLY A 328 -23.19 7.94 9.82
CA GLY A 328 -23.32 9.09 8.92
C GLY A 328 -22.17 9.25 7.95
N GLN A 329 -21.09 8.48 8.11
CA GLN A 329 -20.05 8.35 7.10
C GLN A 329 -20.57 7.51 5.90
N PRO A 330 -20.01 7.71 4.70
CA PRO A 330 -20.30 6.84 3.56
C PRO A 330 -19.95 5.39 3.90
N SER A 331 -20.86 4.45 3.63
CA SER A 331 -20.59 3.03 3.83
C SER A 331 -19.37 2.58 3.00
N PRO A 332 -18.51 1.69 3.54
CA PRO A 332 -17.46 1.06 2.76
C PRO A 332 -18.11 0.26 1.64
N GLU A 333 -17.65 0.47 0.40
CA GLU A 333 -18.18 -0.22 -0.78
C GLU A 333 -17.19 -0.17 -1.95
N LEU A 334 -17.35 -1.09 -2.89
CA LEU A 334 -16.63 -1.13 -4.15
C LEU A 334 -17.62 -1.12 -5.33
N THR A 335 -17.69 0.00 -6.04
CA THR A 335 -18.66 0.16 -7.14
C THR A 335 -18.29 -0.61 -8.40
N GLY A 336 -17.01 -0.95 -8.58
CA GLY A 336 -16.51 -1.77 -9.68
C GLY A 336 -16.25 -3.22 -9.30
N GLY A 337 -15.21 -3.81 -9.90
CA GLY A 337 -14.80 -5.19 -9.68
C GLY A 337 -13.64 -5.32 -8.70
N LEU A 338 -13.63 -6.44 -7.95
CA LEU A 338 -12.52 -6.90 -7.14
C LEU A 338 -11.77 -8.00 -7.89
N PHE A 339 -10.47 -7.85 -8.01
CA PHE A 339 -9.56 -8.82 -8.63
C PHE A 339 -8.43 -9.10 -7.64
N ILE A 340 -8.28 -10.35 -7.22
CA ILE A 340 -7.20 -10.79 -6.34
C ILE A 340 -6.48 -11.95 -7.03
N HIS A 341 -5.16 -11.82 -7.14
CA HIS A 341 -4.26 -12.81 -7.69
C HIS A 341 -3.12 -13.00 -6.68
N THR A 342 -2.98 -14.21 -6.14
CA THR A 342 -1.97 -14.50 -5.11
C THR A 342 -0.85 -15.42 -5.57
N TYR A 343 -0.65 -15.57 -6.89
CA TYR A 343 0.43 -16.37 -7.44
C TYR A 343 1.26 -15.63 -8.48
N GLY A 344 2.56 -15.93 -8.53
CA GLY A 344 3.45 -15.53 -9.63
C GLY A 344 3.36 -16.50 -10.81
N SER A 345 3.10 -17.78 -10.52
CA SER A 345 2.90 -18.85 -11.50
C SER A 345 1.92 -19.92 -11.00
N LEU A 346 1.23 -20.63 -11.91
CA LEU A 346 0.37 -21.77 -11.55
C LEU A 346 1.15 -22.99 -10.99
N SER A 347 2.48 -22.90 -10.89
CA SER A 347 3.34 -23.94 -10.34
C SER A 347 3.90 -23.59 -8.96
N ASP A 348 3.46 -22.46 -8.40
CA ASP A 348 3.79 -22.05 -7.05
C ASP A 348 3.17 -23.07 -6.06
N THR A 349 3.70 -23.14 -4.83
CA THR A 349 3.36 -24.23 -3.87
C THR A 349 3.25 -23.76 -2.42
N ASP A 350 3.49 -22.47 -2.23
CA ASP A 350 3.15 -21.66 -1.07
C ASP A 350 1.65 -21.71 -0.80
N ALA A 351 1.23 -21.33 0.40
CA ALA A 351 -0.17 -21.43 0.79
C ALA A 351 -0.70 -20.02 0.97
N ASP A 352 -1.74 -19.63 0.24
CA ASP A 352 -2.29 -18.30 0.32
C ASP A 352 -3.55 -18.22 1.17
N THR A 353 -3.85 -17.03 1.66
CA THR A 353 -5.07 -16.73 2.39
C THR A 353 -5.76 -15.51 1.80
N VAL A 354 -7.03 -15.67 1.42
CA VAL A 354 -7.91 -14.56 1.05
C VAL A 354 -9.13 -14.53 1.97
N ASP A 355 -9.20 -13.54 2.86
CA ASP A 355 -10.33 -13.32 3.75
C ASP A 355 -11.16 -12.09 3.34
N ILE A 356 -12.46 -12.30 3.14
CA ILE A 356 -13.42 -11.26 2.83
C ILE A 356 -14.62 -11.42 3.78
N PRO A 357 -14.54 -10.91 5.02
CA PRO A 357 -15.59 -11.10 6.02
C PRO A 357 -16.93 -10.52 5.57
N ILE A 358 -16.92 -9.28 5.06
CA ILE A 358 -18.11 -8.61 4.54
C ILE A 358 -17.83 -7.98 3.16
N GLY A 359 -18.51 -8.50 2.13
CA GLY A 359 -18.50 -7.92 0.78
C GLY A 359 -19.58 -6.86 0.56
N GLN A 360 -19.22 -5.73 -0.03
CA GLN A 360 -20.14 -4.73 -0.60
C GLN A 360 -19.69 -4.34 -2.01
N ILE A 361 -19.76 -5.31 -2.92
CA ILE A 361 -19.17 -5.22 -4.26
C ILE A 361 -20.28 -5.18 -5.30
N TRP A 362 -20.23 -4.22 -6.21
CA TRP A 362 -21.34 -3.95 -7.14
C TRP A 362 -21.17 -4.57 -8.52
N ASN A 363 -19.96 -4.93 -8.95
CA ASN A 363 -19.77 -5.52 -10.27
C ASN A 363 -19.43 -7.00 -10.21
N SER A 364 -18.21 -7.37 -9.82
CA SER A 364 -17.74 -8.76 -9.90
C SER A 364 -16.58 -8.99 -8.94
N VAL A 365 -16.41 -10.23 -8.54
CA VAL A 365 -15.27 -10.71 -7.74
C VAL A 365 -14.57 -11.81 -8.52
N TYR A 366 -13.25 -11.69 -8.65
CA TYR A 366 -12.38 -12.70 -9.24
C TYR A 366 -11.25 -12.98 -8.26
N LEU A 367 -11.17 -14.22 -7.78
CA LEU A 367 -10.09 -14.72 -6.93
C LEU A 367 -9.37 -15.82 -7.69
N TYR A 368 -8.05 -15.69 -7.82
CA TYR A 368 -7.19 -16.71 -8.42
C TYR A 368 -6.01 -16.96 -7.49
N LEU A 369 -5.95 -18.16 -6.91
CA LEU A 369 -5.02 -18.45 -5.81
C LEU A 369 -3.74 -19.14 -6.30
N GLY A 370 -3.84 -20.04 -7.29
CA GLY A 370 -2.68 -20.50 -8.04
C GLY A 370 -2.33 -21.94 -7.74
N GLY A 371 -1.17 -22.19 -7.16
CA GLY A 371 -0.81 -23.51 -6.69
C GLY A 371 -0.36 -23.39 -5.24
N GLY A 372 -0.65 -24.38 -4.42
CA GLY A 372 -0.63 -24.18 -2.98
C GLY A 372 -1.72 -24.92 -2.26
N ASP A 373 -1.57 -25.09 -0.95
CA ASP A 373 -2.71 -25.47 -0.10
C ASP A 373 -3.43 -24.18 0.32
N ASP A 374 -4.27 -23.63 -0.56
CA ASP A 374 -4.79 -22.26 -0.42
C ASP A 374 -6.07 -22.19 0.41
N THR A 375 -6.33 -21.02 0.98
CA THR A 375 -7.55 -20.76 1.73
C THR A 375 -8.29 -19.51 1.28
N PHE A 376 -9.62 -19.60 1.17
CA PHE A 376 -10.46 -18.44 0.96
C PHE A 376 -11.71 -18.44 1.85
N ASN A 377 -12.08 -17.27 2.35
CA ASN A 377 -13.26 -17.09 3.19
C ASN A 377 -14.11 -15.89 2.74
N LEU A 378 -15.26 -16.16 2.13
CA LEU A 378 -16.25 -15.15 1.75
C LEU A 378 -17.43 -15.25 2.72
N ALA A 379 -17.33 -14.59 3.87
CA ALA A 379 -18.17 -14.92 5.02
C ALA A 379 -19.62 -14.43 4.87
N ALA A 380 -19.81 -13.19 4.41
CA ALA A 380 -21.11 -12.59 4.16
C ALA A 380 -21.02 -11.41 3.18
N GLY A 381 -22.15 -11.00 2.58
CA GLY A 381 -22.23 -9.75 1.83
C GLY A 381 -22.87 -9.87 0.45
N ASN A 382 -22.68 -8.80 -0.33
CA ASN A 382 -23.03 -8.72 -1.75
C ASN A 382 -21.75 -8.84 -2.59
N TRP A 383 -21.65 -9.90 -3.39
CA TRP A 383 -20.50 -10.18 -4.25
C TRP A 383 -20.67 -9.68 -5.69
N GLY A 384 -21.70 -8.88 -5.93
CA GLY A 384 -21.96 -8.30 -7.23
C GLY A 384 -22.69 -9.25 -8.18
N LYS A 385 -22.40 -9.12 -9.48
CA LYS A 385 -23.04 -9.88 -10.55
C LYS A 385 -22.41 -11.25 -10.72
N TYR A 386 -21.08 -11.30 -10.64
CA TYR A 386 -20.30 -12.50 -10.92
C TYR A 386 -19.31 -12.73 -9.80
N LEU A 387 -19.23 -13.97 -9.33
CA LEU A 387 -18.15 -14.47 -8.50
C LEU A 387 -17.45 -15.58 -9.28
N THR A 388 -16.14 -15.43 -9.46
CA THR A 388 -15.27 -16.47 -10.00
C THR A 388 -14.18 -16.73 -8.98
N ILE A 389 -14.02 -18.00 -8.58
CA ILE A 389 -12.94 -18.46 -7.74
C ILE A 389 -12.26 -19.61 -8.47
N ASP A 390 -10.95 -19.52 -8.61
CA ASP A 390 -10.06 -20.58 -9.11
C ASP A 390 -8.98 -20.78 -8.04
N ALA A 391 -9.09 -21.84 -7.24
CA ALA A 391 -8.12 -22.10 -6.18
C ALA A 391 -6.84 -22.68 -6.78
N GLY A 392 -6.96 -23.73 -7.60
CA GLY A 392 -5.94 -24.14 -8.55
C GLY A 392 -5.35 -25.51 -8.21
N ALA A 393 -4.09 -25.60 -7.78
CA ALA A 393 -3.47 -26.90 -7.50
C ALA A 393 -2.96 -27.01 -6.06
N GLY A 394 -3.48 -27.96 -5.28
CA GLY A 394 -3.09 -28.29 -3.92
C GLY A 394 -4.34 -28.60 -3.09
N ASN A 395 -4.23 -28.79 -1.78
CA ASN A 395 -5.39 -29.18 -0.96
C ASN A 395 -6.10 -27.92 -0.43
N ASP A 396 -6.99 -27.38 -1.24
CA ASP A 396 -7.58 -26.07 -1.00
C ASP A 396 -8.75 -26.12 0.01
N ALA A 397 -8.93 -25.02 0.74
CA ALA A 397 -10.02 -24.85 1.70
C ALA A 397 -10.83 -23.57 1.45
N GLY A 398 -12.12 -23.72 1.18
CA GLY A 398 -13.01 -22.61 0.85
C GLY A 398 -14.21 -22.46 1.77
N TYR A 399 -14.60 -21.21 2.05
CA TYR A 399 -15.93 -20.87 2.55
C TYR A 399 -16.58 -19.80 1.67
N ALA A 400 -17.85 -20.00 1.30
CA ALA A 400 -18.64 -18.96 0.63
C ALA A 400 -20.09 -18.89 1.12
N ALA A 401 -20.54 -17.68 1.44
CA ALA A 401 -21.93 -17.34 1.70
C ALA A 401 -22.24 -15.91 1.26
N GLY A 402 -23.51 -15.53 1.18
CA GLY A 402 -23.94 -14.18 0.79
C GLY A 402 -24.82 -14.17 -0.45
N PHE A 403 -24.84 -13.04 -1.13
CA PHE A 403 -25.75 -12.76 -2.24
C PHE A 403 -25.00 -12.37 -3.51
N LEU A 404 -25.47 -12.89 -4.64
CA LEU A 404 -25.06 -12.55 -5.99
C LEU A 404 -26.28 -12.28 -6.86
N TRP A 405 -26.14 -11.37 -7.83
CA TRP A 405 -27.21 -11.12 -8.79
C TRP A 405 -27.32 -12.20 -9.86
N ASN A 406 -26.19 -12.69 -10.40
CA ASN A 406 -26.20 -13.65 -11.51
C ASN A 406 -25.50 -14.96 -11.16
N ASN A 407 -24.19 -15.05 -11.37
CA ASN A 407 -23.51 -16.35 -11.43
C ASN A 407 -22.38 -16.43 -10.40
N ALA A 408 -22.24 -17.60 -9.79
CA ALA A 408 -21.05 -18.01 -9.07
C ALA A 408 -20.43 -19.23 -9.78
N ASP A 409 -19.14 -19.16 -10.07
CA ASP A 409 -18.31 -20.23 -10.62
C ASP A 409 -17.13 -20.45 -9.67
N ILE A 410 -17.13 -21.57 -8.95
CA ILE A 410 -16.09 -21.92 -7.97
C ILE A 410 -15.45 -23.22 -8.43
N ARG A 411 -14.14 -23.17 -8.66
CA ARG A 411 -13.30 -24.29 -9.08
C ARG A 411 -12.22 -24.47 -8.03
N MET A 412 -12.16 -25.68 -7.45
CA MET A 412 -11.14 -26.00 -6.46
C MET A 412 -9.87 -26.47 -7.19
N GLY A 413 -9.94 -27.51 -8.02
CA GLY A 413 -8.93 -27.75 -9.05
C GLY A 413 -8.24 -29.10 -8.89
N GLU A 414 -6.91 -29.17 -8.77
CA GLU A 414 -6.21 -30.43 -8.51
C GLU A 414 -5.88 -30.54 -7.01
N GLY A 415 -6.25 -31.64 -6.34
CA GLY A 415 -5.90 -31.83 -4.93
C GLY A 415 -6.99 -32.54 -4.14
N ASN A 416 -6.94 -32.51 -2.81
CA ASN A 416 -8.04 -33.02 -1.99
C ASN A 416 -8.72 -31.85 -1.30
N ASP A 417 -9.74 -31.32 -1.96
CA ASP A 417 -10.28 -30.02 -1.61
C ASP A 417 -11.42 -30.08 -0.60
N SER A 418 -11.59 -28.99 0.13
CA SER A 418 -12.66 -28.84 1.10
C SER A 418 -13.41 -27.53 0.92
N MET A 419 -14.69 -27.60 0.58
CA MET A 419 -15.54 -26.43 0.38
C MET A 419 -16.71 -26.44 1.34
N THR A 420 -16.90 -25.34 2.06
CA THR A 420 -18.09 -25.08 2.87
C THR A 420 -18.95 -23.99 2.24
N LEU A 421 -20.15 -24.36 1.82
CA LEU A 421 -21.16 -23.45 1.32
C LEU A 421 -22.14 -23.08 2.44
N GLY A 422 -22.15 -21.82 2.82
CA GLY A 422 -23.12 -21.25 3.74
C GLY A 422 -24.46 -20.96 3.05
N HIS A 423 -25.08 -19.83 3.37
CA HIS A 423 -26.26 -19.37 2.63
C HIS A 423 -25.85 -18.52 1.44
N LEU A 424 -25.73 -19.16 0.27
CA LEU A 424 -25.43 -18.48 -0.99
C LEU A 424 -26.69 -18.33 -1.85
N ARG A 425 -26.93 -17.14 -2.38
CA ARG A 425 -28.00 -16.85 -3.34
C ARG A 425 -27.41 -16.39 -4.67
N ALA A 426 -27.74 -17.07 -5.76
CA ALA A 426 -27.33 -16.74 -7.12
C ALA A 426 -28.39 -17.23 -8.11
N TYR A 427 -28.44 -16.68 -9.32
CA TYR A 427 -29.23 -17.29 -10.39
C TYR A 427 -28.62 -18.64 -10.78
N GLN A 428 -27.31 -18.68 -11.01
CA GLN A 428 -26.59 -19.88 -11.37
C GLN A 428 -25.41 -20.11 -10.43
N LEU A 429 -25.28 -21.33 -9.92
CA LEU A 429 -24.15 -21.76 -9.11
C LEU A 429 -23.47 -22.96 -9.77
N LYS A 430 -22.19 -22.81 -10.12
CA LYS A 430 -21.30 -23.86 -10.59
C LYS A 430 -20.26 -24.15 -9.51
N LEU A 431 -20.14 -25.41 -9.14
CA LEU A 431 -19.20 -25.90 -8.14
C LEU A 431 -18.45 -27.08 -8.75
N ASP A 432 -17.15 -26.94 -8.97
CA ASP A 432 -16.29 -27.98 -9.51
C ASP A 432 -15.17 -28.26 -8.51
N GLY A 433 -15.16 -29.45 -7.90
CA GLY A 433 -14.03 -29.84 -7.04
C GLY A 433 -12.80 -30.21 -7.87
N GLY A 434 -12.99 -30.68 -9.11
CA GLY A 434 -11.89 -30.99 -10.03
C GLY A 434 -11.34 -32.41 -9.85
N ASN A 435 -10.01 -32.53 -9.81
CA ASN A 435 -9.30 -33.80 -9.71
C ASN A 435 -8.85 -34.07 -8.28
N GLY A 436 -9.36 -35.15 -7.69
CA GLY A 436 -8.79 -35.75 -6.48
C GLY A 436 -9.85 -36.33 -5.58
N VAL A 437 -9.79 -36.05 -4.28
CA VAL A 437 -10.78 -36.53 -3.32
C VAL A 437 -11.39 -35.34 -2.56
N ASP A 438 -12.48 -34.83 -3.12
CA ASP A 438 -13.02 -33.53 -2.76
C ASP A 438 -14.25 -33.64 -1.87
N SER A 439 -14.44 -32.62 -1.03
CA SER A 439 -15.52 -32.58 -0.05
C SER A 439 -16.29 -31.27 -0.07
N LEU A 440 -17.60 -31.36 -0.27
CA LEU A 440 -18.52 -30.22 -0.22
C LEU A 440 -19.45 -30.33 0.98
N ARG A 441 -19.35 -29.39 1.91
CA ARG A 441 -20.29 -29.22 3.03
C ARG A 441 -21.26 -28.09 2.74
N ARG A 442 -22.56 -28.32 2.91
CA ARG A 442 -23.61 -27.29 2.78
C ARG A 442 -24.27 -27.08 4.13
N LEU A 443 -24.16 -25.87 4.66
CA LEU A 443 -24.73 -25.53 5.96
C LEU A 443 -26.20 -25.15 5.88
N SER A 444 -26.66 -24.66 4.72
CA SER A 444 -28.05 -24.26 4.50
C SER A 444 -28.47 -24.50 3.04
N PRO A 445 -29.77 -24.56 2.74
CA PRO A 445 -30.24 -24.53 1.37
C PRO A 445 -29.85 -23.20 0.71
N SER A 446 -29.01 -23.27 -0.32
CA SER A 446 -28.72 -22.15 -1.22
C SER A 446 -29.96 -21.80 -2.02
N ALA A 447 -30.25 -20.51 -2.19
CA ALA A 447 -31.34 -20.04 -3.02
C ALA A 447 -30.81 -19.87 -4.46
N VAL A 448 -30.78 -20.97 -5.22
CA VAL A 448 -30.24 -21.01 -6.59
C VAL A 448 -31.27 -21.55 -7.58
N ASP A 449 -31.39 -20.90 -8.74
CA ASP A 449 -32.30 -21.35 -9.80
C ASP A 449 -31.68 -22.50 -10.60
N GLN A 450 -30.37 -22.45 -10.78
CA GLN A 450 -29.59 -23.48 -11.49
C GLN A 450 -28.36 -23.85 -10.67
N LEU A 451 -28.20 -25.16 -10.44
CA LEU A 451 -27.08 -25.73 -9.68
C LEU A 451 -26.38 -26.78 -10.55
N PHE A 452 -25.09 -26.55 -10.81
CA PHE A 452 -24.20 -27.45 -11.54
C PHE A 452 -23.08 -27.87 -10.59
N GLN A 453 -22.90 -29.17 -10.40
CA GLN A 453 -21.97 -29.71 -9.41
C GLN A 453 -21.24 -30.91 -9.99
N THR A 454 -19.92 -30.86 -9.98
CA THR A 454 -19.03 -31.89 -10.53
C THR A 454 -17.79 -32.04 -9.66
N GLY A 455 -17.10 -33.19 -9.75
CA GLY A 455 -15.86 -33.43 -9.02
C GLY A 455 -16.02 -33.35 -7.50
N TRP A 456 -17.08 -33.93 -6.92
CA TRP A 456 -17.21 -34.01 -5.47
C TRP A 456 -17.41 -35.46 -5.05
N GLU A 457 -16.42 -36.06 -4.40
CA GLU A 457 -16.50 -37.43 -3.88
C GLU A 457 -17.41 -37.48 -2.66
N TYR A 458 -17.41 -36.43 -1.85
CA TYR A 458 -18.21 -36.33 -0.62
C TYR A 458 -19.08 -35.08 -0.58
N ILE A 459 -20.37 -35.25 -0.30
CA ILE A 459 -21.30 -34.15 -0.03
C ILE A 459 -21.92 -34.33 1.36
N ASN A 460 -21.76 -33.34 2.24
CA ASN A 460 -22.18 -33.38 3.64
C ASN A 460 -21.68 -34.62 4.40
N GLY A 461 -20.42 -35.00 4.12
CA GLY A 461 -19.76 -36.18 4.72
C GLY A 461 -20.25 -37.53 4.19
N ARG A 462 -21.06 -37.55 3.12
CA ARG A 462 -21.54 -38.79 2.47
C ARG A 462 -20.93 -38.94 1.09
N PRO A 463 -20.49 -40.14 0.68
CA PRO A 463 -20.04 -40.38 -0.68
C PRO A 463 -21.18 -40.15 -1.70
N THR A 464 -20.89 -39.52 -2.83
CA THR A 464 -21.92 -39.18 -3.84
C THR A 464 -22.56 -40.40 -4.52
N TRP A 465 -21.83 -41.51 -4.66
CA TRP A 465 -22.37 -42.78 -5.17
C TRP A 465 -23.47 -43.37 -4.28
N TRP A 466 -23.60 -42.95 -3.02
CA TRP A 466 -24.70 -43.41 -2.16
C TRP A 466 -26.03 -42.82 -2.63
N ASP A 467 -26.06 -41.55 -3.04
CA ASP A 467 -27.30 -40.88 -3.43
C ASP A 467 -27.88 -41.49 -4.73
N ASP A 468 -27.04 -41.99 -5.63
CA ASP A 468 -27.45 -42.75 -6.82
C ASP A 468 -28.16 -44.06 -6.45
N ILE A 469 -27.66 -44.78 -5.43
CA ILE A 469 -28.25 -46.05 -4.96
C ILE A 469 -29.63 -45.81 -4.33
N VAL A 470 -29.83 -44.70 -3.61
CA VAL A 470 -31.10 -44.40 -2.93
C VAL A 470 -32.19 -44.01 -3.93
N TRP A 471 -31.83 -43.36 -5.04
CA TRP A 471 -32.78 -43.08 -6.13
C TRP A 471 -33.19 -44.33 -6.91
N ASP A 472 -32.26 -45.25 -7.18
CA ASP A 472 -32.56 -46.51 -7.87
C ASP A 472 -33.37 -47.50 -7.03
N LEU A 473 -33.35 -47.38 -5.70
CA LEU A 473 -34.09 -48.23 -4.78
C LEU A 473 -35.47 -47.69 -4.39
N GLN A 474 -35.91 -46.55 -4.91
CA GLN A 474 -37.33 -46.19 -4.81
C GLN A 474 -38.12 -47.17 -5.68
N PRO A 475 -38.92 -48.08 -5.08
CA PRO A 475 -39.66 -49.06 -5.87
C PRO A 475 -40.54 -48.28 -6.82
N ALA A 476 -40.35 -48.48 -8.13
CA ALA A 476 -41.22 -47.94 -9.16
C ALA A 476 -42.66 -48.13 -8.68
N THR A 477 -43.28 -47.04 -8.23
CA THR A 477 -44.68 -47.04 -7.82
C THR A 477 -45.42 -47.34 -9.10
N LEU A 478 -45.69 -48.64 -9.28
CA LEU A 478 -46.41 -49.20 -10.40
C LEU A 478 -47.77 -48.51 -10.35
N THR A 479 -47.93 -47.48 -11.17
CA THR A 479 -49.21 -46.84 -11.41
C THR A 479 -50.07 -47.89 -12.10
N MET A 480 -50.66 -48.79 -11.31
CA MET A 480 -51.70 -49.69 -11.75
C MET A 480 -52.88 -48.80 -12.15
N ALA A 481 -52.95 -48.51 -13.44
CA ALA A 481 -54.13 -47.98 -14.08
C ALA A 481 -55.30 -48.91 -13.74
N ARG A 482 -56.19 -48.46 -12.86
CA ARG A 482 -57.51 -49.07 -12.69
C ARG A 482 -58.24 -48.89 -14.02
N ARG A 483 -58.50 -49.99 -14.71
CA ARG A 483 -59.55 -50.09 -15.74
C ARG A 483 -60.89 -50.34 -15.08
#